data_AF-A0A1Q5JYJ0-F1
#
_entry.id   AF-A0A1Q5JYJ0-F1
#
_cell.length_a   1.000
_cell.length_b   1.000
_cell.length_c   1.000
_cell.angle_alpha   90.00
_cell.angle_beta   90.00
_cell.angle_gamma   90.00
#
_symmetry.space_group_name_H-M   'P 1'
#
loop_
_entity.id
_entity.type
_entity.pdbx_description
1 polymer ?
#
loop_
_entity_poly.entity_id
_entity_poly.type
_entity_poly.pdbx_seq_one_letter_code
_entity_poly.pdbx_strand_id
1 'polypeptide(L)'
;MDNFRIPDLYTPVPAALNPHLRVATAATEVWLDEFGLVPTEEARRHVHRTRVDRLTAWLCPNASQEALTLITQWNAWLFQLDDQFDDDPVRGYQPEQWQEAFGPLFAVLDGNVMAGRLARALADLWRRTTAVRSSAWQRRFIPHLLWYFDSYRAEMIYREGGRIPGLHQYLAHRRASFAFDAVLDLVEIATDVNLPDRLHANPAFADMREAVIYANACVNDLYSLPKELAHGYAFNAVTVISHHHRCGLQEAVDRVAVMQAGYVQRIIDLEQVLPGRLACSGLTEDVVDDALRCVRDFHALTAGNVAWSKGTGRYAQVETEPTYLTDLFTP
;
A
#
# COMPACT_ATOMS: atom_id res chain seq x y z
N MET A 1 -6.63 25.86 13.27
CA MET A 1 -6.54 24.69 12.38
C MET A 1 -7.68 24.82 11.42
N ASP A 2 -7.39 24.89 10.12
CA ASP A 2 -8.44 24.99 9.12
C ASP A 2 -9.26 23.70 9.16
N ASN A 3 -10.50 23.83 9.59
CA ASN A 3 -11.41 22.71 9.74
C ASN A 3 -11.91 22.33 8.34
N PHE A 4 -11.54 21.16 7.83
CA PHE A 4 -12.03 20.62 6.56
C PHE A 4 -12.91 19.40 6.81
N ARG A 5 -13.76 19.07 5.83
CA ARG A 5 -14.58 17.87 5.82
C ARG A 5 -14.21 17.05 4.60
N ILE A 6 -13.91 15.76 4.83
CA ILE A 6 -13.79 14.78 3.75
C ILE A 6 -15.19 14.52 3.18
N PRO A 7 -15.43 14.75 1.87
CA PRO A 7 -16.71 14.47 1.24
C PRO A 7 -16.96 12.96 1.15
N ASP A 8 -18.20 12.57 0.85
CA ASP A 8 -18.49 11.18 0.53
C ASP A 8 -17.78 10.80 -0.78
N LEU A 9 -16.88 9.83 -0.66
CA LEU A 9 -16.07 9.36 -1.79
C LEU A 9 -16.88 8.44 -2.69
N TYR A 10 -16.54 8.46 -3.99
CA TYR A 10 -17.27 7.69 -4.99
C TYR A 10 -16.90 6.21 -4.90
N THR A 11 -17.84 5.42 -4.40
CA THR A 11 -17.76 3.96 -4.26
C THR A 11 -19.03 3.32 -4.82
N PRO A 12 -19.09 3.06 -6.14
CA PRO A 12 -20.32 2.66 -6.81
C PRO A 12 -20.76 1.22 -6.51
N VAL A 13 -19.87 0.40 -5.96
CA VAL A 13 -20.19 -0.94 -5.49
C VAL A 13 -19.79 -1.11 -4.03
N PRO A 14 -20.50 -1.96 -3.26
CA PRO A 14 -20.07 -2.34 -1.94
C PRO A 14 -18.85 -3.27 -2.00
N ALA A 15 -17.96 -3.16 -1.02
CA ALA A 15 -16.88 -4.12 -0.83
C ALA A 15 -17.40 -5.39 -0.15
N ALA A 16 -16.91 -6.55 -0.59
CA ALA A 16 -17.11 -7.82 0.11
C ALA A 16 -15.97 -8.06 1.09
N LEU A 17 -16.28 -8.56 2.28
CA LEU A 17 -15.28 -8.91 3.29
C LEU A 17 -14.99 -10.41 3.21
N ASN A 18 -13.71 -10.79 3.14
CA ASN A 18 -13.34 -12.21 3.09
C ASN A 18 -13.83 -12.98 4.34
N PRO A 19 -14.49 -14.14 4.18
CA PRO A 19 -15.02 -14.94 5.30
C PRO A 19 -13.93 -15.50 6.23
N HIS A 20 -12.67 -15.59 5.77
CA HIS A 20 -11.54 -16.10 6.53
C HIS A 20 -10.85 -15.04 7.41
N LEU A 21 -11.35 -13.80 7.46
CA LEU A 21 -10.77 -12.70 8.23
C LEU A 21 -10.35 -13.12 9.64
N ARG A 22 -11.27 -13.74 10.41
CA ARG A 22 -10.98 -14.12 11.81
C ARG A 22 -9.78 -15.06 11.94
N VAL A 23 -9.62 -15.99 11.00
CA VAL A 23 -8.50 -16.95 11.03
C VAL A 23 -7.20 -16.26 10.63
N ALA A 24 -7.24 -15.42 9.58
CA ALA A 24 -6.09 -14.63 9.16
C ALA A 24 -5.62 -13.64 10.24
N THR A 25 -6.55 -12.99 10.96
CA THR A 25 -6.24 -12.12 12.11
C THR A 25 -5.46 -12.90 13.17
N ALA A 26 -6.01 -14.02 13.67
CA ALA A 26 -5.38 -14.81 14.72
C ALA A 26 -3.99 -15.34 14.31
N ALA A 27 -3.85 -15.81 13.07
CA ALA A 27 -2.56 -16.29 12.56
C ALA A 27 -1.54 -15.15 12.36
N THR A 28 -1.99 -13.94 12.02
CA THR A 28 -1.13 -12.76 11.89
C THR A 28 -0.67 -12.26 13.25
N GLU A 29 -1.52 -12.28 14.27
CA GLU A 29 -1.15 -11.92 15.65
C GLU A 29 -0.04 -12.82 16.20
N VAL A 30 -0.19 -14.15 16.02
CA VAL A 30 0.86 -15.11 16.40
C VAL A 30 2.17 -14.83 15.66
N TRP A 31 2.09 -14.55 14.36
CA TRP A 31 3.26 -14.25 13.54
C TRP A 31 3.95 -12.94 13.95
N LEU A 32 3.19 -11.89 14.26
CA LEU A 32 3.76 -10.62 14.77
C LEU A 32 4.50 -10.83 16.10
N ASP A 33 3.99 -11.70 16.97
CA ASP A 33 4.62 -12.07 18.24
C ASP A 33 5.90 -12.88 18.03
N GLU A 34 5.85 -13.89 17.16
CA GLU A 34 6.98 -14.76 16.82
C GLU A 34 8.19 -13.99 16.30
N PHE A 35 7.94 -13.01 15.42
CA PHE A 35 9.01 -12.15 14.87
C PHE A 35 9.31 -10.94 15.74
N GLY A 36 8.59 -10.77 16.85
CA GLY A 36 8.79 -9.68 17.81
C GLY A 36 8.53 -8.30 17.22
N LEU A 37 7.59 -8.19 16.27
CA LEU A 37 7.20 -6.95 15.60
C LEU A 37 6.25 -6.08 16.44
N VAL A 38 5.70 -6.64 17.52
CA VAL A 38 4.87 -5.93 18.51
C VAL A 38 5.40 -6.17 19.93
N PRO A 39 6.61 -5.70 20.25
CA PRO A 39 7.29 -6.05 21.51
C PRO A 39 6.65 -5.43 22.77
N THR A 40 5.76 -4.44 22.60
CA THR A 40 5.07 -3.75 23.70
C THR A 40 3.55 -3.82 23.54
N GLU A 41 2.82 -3.58 24.63
CA GLU A 41 1.36 -3.53 24.60
C GLU A 41 0.86 -2.30 23.81
N GLU A 42 1.63 -1.22 23.78
CA GLU A 42 1.38 -0.04 22.95
C GLU A 42 1.45 -0.40 21.46
N ALA A 43 2.51 -1.08 21.03
CA ALA A 43 2.66 -1.58 19.65
C ALA A 43 1.54 -2.54 19.26
N ARG A 44 1.16 -3.46 20.16
CA ARG A 44 0.02 -4.37 19.95
C ARG A 44 -1.29 -3.60 19.78
N ARG A 45 -1.58 -2.65 20.67
CA ARG A 45 -2.78 -1.81 20.57
C ARG A 45 -2.82 -0.98 19.30
N HIS A 46 -1.67 -0.48 18.84
CA HIS A 46 -1.55 0.24 17.56
C HIS A 46 -1.90 -0.64 16.37
N VAL A 47 -1.38 -1.87 16.29
CA VAL A 47 -1.76 -2.83 15.23
C VAL A 47 -3.26 -3.15 15.27
N HIS A 48 -3.81 -3.43 16.45
CA HIS A 48 -5.24 -3.70 16.59
C HIS A 48 -6.12 -2.50 16.23
N ARG A 49 -5.66 -1.27 16.47
CA ARG A 49 -6.37 -0.05 16.03
C ARG A 49 -6.25 0.14 14.51
N THR A 50 -5.11 -0.18 13.93
CA THR A 50 -4.83 -0.04 12.50
C THR A 50 -5.67 -0.99 11.64
N ARG A 51 -5.99 -2.19 12.13
CA ARG A 51 -6.90 -3.15 11.45
C ARG A 51 -6.47 -3.52 10.02
N VAL A 52 -5.17 -3.77 9.82
CA VAL A 52 -4.63 -4.19 8.51
C VAL A 52 -5.22 -5.53 8.03
N ASP A 53 -5.68 -6.35 8.98
CA ASP A 53 -6.45 -7.57 8.77
C ASP A 53 -7.73 -7.30 7.96
N ARG A 54 -8.50 -6.30 8.36
CA ARG A 54 -9.73 -5.90 7.68
C ARG A 54 -9.44 -5.31 6.31
N LEU A 55 -8.44 -4.43 6.21
CA LEU A 55 -8.01 -3.89 4.91
C LEU A 55 -7.76 -5.04 3.93
N THR A 56 -6.90 -5.99 4.31
CA THR A 56 -6.54 -7.14 3.48
C THR A 56 -7.74 -8.01 3.13
N ALA A 57 -8.66 -8.25 4.07
CA ALA A 57 -9.89 -9.01 3.81
C ALA A 57 -10.83 -8.33 2.80
N TRP A 58 -10.80 -7.00 2.68
CA TRP A 58 -11.49 -6.29 1.60
C TRP A 58 -10.70 -6.28 0.28
N LEU A 59 -9.37 -6.24 0.33
CA LEU A 59 -8.54 -6.31 -0.88
C LEU A 59 -8.68 -7.68 -1.58
N CYS A 60 -8.90 -8.73 -0.78
CA CYS A 60 -8.84 -10.12 -1.23
C CYS A 60 -10.13 -10.88 -0.83
N PRO A 61 -11.33 -10.47 -1.29
CA PRO A 61 -12.60 -11.00 -0.79
C PRO A 61 -12.78 -12.51 -1.02
N ASN A 62 -12.17 -13.03 -2.09
CA ASN A 62 -12.31 -14.41 -2.55
C ASN A 62 -11.06 -15.28 -2.30
N ALA A 63 -10.03 -14.75 -1.63
CA ALA A 63 -8.81 -15.50 -1.33
C ALA A 63 -9.07 -16.69 -0.42
N SER A 64 -8.31 -17.76 -0.61
CA SER A 64 -8.26 -18.86 0.36
C SER A 64 -7.76 -18.36 1.72
N GLN A 65 -8.01 -19.14 2.77
CA GLN A 65 -7.51 -18.84 4.11
C GLN A 65 -5.98 -18.67 4.14
N GLU A 66 -5.26 -19.54 3.44
CA GLU A 66 -3.79 -19.53 3.39
C GLU A 66 -3.26 -18.29 2.68
N ALA A 67 -3.85 -17.96 1.52
CA ALA A 67 -3.48 -16.77 0.76
C ALA A 67 -3.79 -15.49 1.54
N LEU A 68 -5.00 -15.39 2.13
CA LEU A 68 -5.40 -14.23 2.92
C LEU A 68 -4.44 -14.03 4.12
N THR A 69 -4.06 -15.11 4.80
CA THR A 69 -3.13 -15.04 5.93
C THR A 69 -1.76 -14.51 5.50
N LEU A 70 -1.20 -15.05 4.41
CA LEU A 70 0.11 -14.62 3.90
C LEU A 70 0.08 -13.14 3.48
N ILE A 71 -0.95 -12.70 2.76
CA ILE A 71 -1.08 -11.31 2.31
C ILE A 71 -1.30 -10.38 3.52
N THR A 72 -2.04 -10.84 4.54
CA THR A 72 -2.25 -10.04 5.76
C THR A 72 -0.94 -9.83 6.52
N GLN A 73 -0.08 -10.85 6.60
CA GLN A 73 1.24 -10.74 7.22
C GLN A 73 2.18 -9.83 6.40
N TRP A 74 2.15 -9.90 5.07
CA TRP A 74 2.88 -8.96 4.21
C TRP A 74 2.42 -7.52 4.42
N ASN A 75 1.11 -7.26 4.42
CA ASN A 75 0.59 -5.93 4.67
C ASN A 75 0.95 -5.47 6.09
N ALA A 76 0.82 -6.32 7.10
CA ALA A 76 1.25 -5.99 8.46
C ALA A 76 2.73 -5.60 8.50
N TRP A 77 3.60 -6.33 7.80
CA TRP A 77 5.02 -6.01 7.69
C TRP A 77 5.28 -4.67 6.99
N LEU A 78 4.57 -4.37 5.89
CA LEU A 78 4.67 -3.08 5.19
C LEU A 78 4.27 -1.92 6.11
N PHE A 79 3.17 -2.06 6.86
CA PHE A 79 2.75 -1.04 7.83
C PHE A 79 3.74 -0.87 8.98
N GLN A 80 4.35 -1.96 9.47
CA GLN A 80 5.39 -1.85 10.50
C GLN A 80 6.61 -1.10 9.98
N LEU A 81 7.05 -1.36 8.74
CA LEU A 81 8.14 -0.63 8.12
C LEU A 81 7.78 0.85 7.91
N ASP A 82 6.58 1.14 7.43
CA ASP A 82 6.04 2.50 7.24
C ASP A 82 6.11 3.32 8.53
N ASP A 83 5.61 2.76 9.63
CA ASP A 83 5.61 3.41 10.95
C ASP A 83 7.03 3.78 11.42
N GLN A 84 8.04 2.96 11.11
CA GLN A 84 9.44 3.25 11.50
C GLN A 84 10.03 4.49 10.81
N PHE A 85 9.45 4.95 9.70
CA PHE A 85 9.95 6.08 8.91
C PHE A 85 9.00 7.28 8.95
N ASP A 86 7.70 7.05 8.88
CA ASP A 86 6.70 8.12 8.83
C ASP A 86 6.39 8.70 10.21
N ASP A 87 6.44 7.86 11.25
CA ASP A 87 6.13 8.26 12.63
C ASP A 87 7.40 8.50 13.47
N ASP A 88 8.58 8.13 12.99
CA ASP A 88 9.85 8.44 13.67
C ASP A 88 10.35 9.85 13.26
N PRO A 89 10.40 10.80 14.21
CA PRO A 89 10.79 12.19 13.93
C PRO A 89 12.27 12.37 13.56
N VAL A 90 13.10 11.32 13.63
CA VAL A 90 14.53 11.35 13.32
C VAL A 90 14.88 10.41 12.16
N ARG A 91 14.31 9.18 12.14
CA ARG A 91 14.67 8.14 11.15
C ARG A 91 14.23 8.46 9.73
N GLY A 92 13.09 9.12 9.56
CA GLY A 92 12.64 9.65 8.27
C GLY A 92 13.53 10.76 7.68
N TYR A 93 14.57 11.22 8.41
CA TYR A 93 15.26 12.47 8.12
C TYR A 93 16.78 12.35 7.94
N GLN A 94 17.38 11.16 8.03
CA GLN A 94 18.85 10.97 7.97
C GLN A 94 19.25 9.88 6.95
N PRO A 95 20.08 10.20 5.94
CA PRO A 95 20.51 9.21 4.92
C PRO A 95 21.22 7.98 5.49
N GLU A 96 21.99 8.13 6.57
CA GLU A 96 22.70 7.04 7.23
C GLU A 96 21.71 6.03 7.84
N GLN A 97 20.63 6.54 8.44
CA GLN A 97 19.59 5.68 9.03
C GLN A 97 18.79 4.92 7.97
N TRP A 98 18.59 5.52 6.79
CA TRP A 98 18.04 4.81 5.65
C TRP A 98 18.94 3.62 5.24
N GLN A 99 20.25 3.83 5.15
CA GLN A 99 21.18 2.75 4.76
C GLN A 99 21.23 1.61 5.78
N GLU A 100 21.27 1.95 7.07
CA GLU A 100 21.26 0.97 8.16
C GLU A 100 19.96 0.14 8.19
N ALA A 101 18.83 0.79 7.91
CA ALA A 101 17.51 0.15 7.90
C ALA A 101 17.27 -0.72 6.66
N PHE A 102 17.53 -0.20 5.45
CA PHE A 102 17.19 -0.89 4.20
C PHE A 102 18.27 -1.84 3.70
N GLY A 103 19.54 -1.63 4.06
CA GLY A 103 20.65 -2.52 3.72
C GLY A 103 20.37 -4.00 4.02
N PRO A 104 19.97 -4.35 5.26
CA PRO A 104 19.54 -5.70 5.61
C PRO A 104 18.34 -6.21 4.81
N LEU A 105 17.36 -5.34 4.50
CA LEU A 105 16.17 -5.74 3.73
C LEU A 105 16.53 -6.08 2.27
N PHE A 106 17.42 -5.32 1.64
CA PHE A 106 17.97 -5.66 0.33
C PHE A 106 18.70 -7.00 0.36
N ALA A 107 19.57 -7.20 1.36
CA ALA A 107 20.33 -8.43 1.49
C ALA A 107 19.43 -9.67 1.65
N VAL A 108 18.29 -9.54 2.35
CA VAL A 108 17.29 -10.62 2.48
C VAL A 108 16.67 -10.98 1.13
N LEU A 109 16.33 -10.00 0.29
CA LEU A 109 15.78 -10.25 -1.04
C LEU A 109 16.79 -10.93 -1.98
N ASP A 110 18.09 -10.67 -1.77
CA ASP A 110 19.21 -11.37 -2.43
C ASP A 110 19.51 -12.77 -1.85
N GLY A 111 18.74 -13.22 -0.85
CA GLY A 111 18.84 -14.56 -0.27
C GLY A 111 19.80 -14.67 0.93
N ASN A 112 20.24 -13.54 1.51
CA ASN A 112 21.10 -13.53 2.68
C ASN A 112 20.29 -13.58 3.99
N VAL A 113 20.86 -14.18 5.03
CA VAL A 113 20.26 -14.22 6.38
C VAL A 113 20.71 -13.01 7.17
N MET A 114 19.76 -12.17 7.58
CA MET A 114 20.03 -10.91 8.29
C MET A 114 19.45 -10.88 9.70
N ALA A 115 20.11 -10.11 10.57
CA ALA A 115 19.63 -9.79 11.91
C ALA A 115 18.60 -8.65 11.86
N GLY A 116 17.88 -8.43 12.97
CA GLY A 116 16.81 -7.42 13.05
C GLY A 116 15.43 -8.04 12.85
N ARG A 117 14.43 -7.51 13.57
CA ARG A 117 13.07 -8.08 13.59
C ARG A 117 12.41 -7.99 12.21
N LEU A 118 12.47 -6.82 11.56
CA LEU A 118 11.91 -6.62 10.22
C LEU A 118 12.60 -7.50 9.17
N ALA A 119 13.93 -7.65 9.22
CA ALA A 119 14.66 -8.46 8.25
C ALA A 119 14.37 -9.96 8.41
N ARG A 120 14.29 -10.47 9.65
CA ARG A 120 13.90 -11.87 9.91
C ARG A 120 12.47 -12.15 9.45
N ALA A 121 11.55 -11.23 9.72
CA ALA A 121 10.16 -11.32 9.27
C ALA A 121 10.05 -11.33 7.73
N LEU A 122 10.79 -10.43 7.07
CA LEU A 122 10.87 -10.39 5.61
C LEU A 122 11.42 -11.70 5.04
N ALA A 123 12.44 -12.30 5.67
CA ALA A 123 13.01 -13.56 5.22
C ALA A 123 11.99 -14.71 5.27
N ASP A 124 11.15 -14.79 6.29
CA ASP A 124 10.06 -15.78 6.35
C ASP A 124 9.01 -15.53 5.26
N LEU A 125 8.52 -14.29 5.15
CA LEU A 125 7.55 -13.89 4.13
C LEU A 125 8.07 -14.20 2.73
N TRP A 126 9.32 -13.84 2.45
CA TRP A 126 9.96 -14.06 1.16
C TRP A 126 10.11 -15.55 0.86
N ARG A 127 10.60 -16.34 1.81
CA ARG A 127 10.70 -17.81 1.66
C ARG A 127 9.34 -18.46 1.36
N ARG A 128 8.28 -18.08 2.08
CA ARG A 128 6.93 -18.65 1.89
C ARG A 128 6.31 -18.21 0.57
N THR A 129 6.56 -16.97 0.15
CA THR A 129 6.04 -16.41 -1.10
C THR A 129 6.73 -17.02 -2.31
N THR A 130 8.06 -17.12 -2.29
CA THR A 130 8.86 -17.68 -3.38
C THR A 130 8.64 -19.19 -3.56
N ALA A 131 8.23 -19.92 -2.52
CA ALA A 131 7.86 -21.33 -2.61
C ALA A 131 6.62 -21.59 -3.49
N VAL A 132 5.76 -20.57 -3.68
CA VAL A 132 4.50 -20.69 -4.44
C VAL A 132 4.42 -19.72 -5.63
N ARG A 133 5.52 -19.03 -5.97
CA ARG A 133 5.56 -18.03 -7.03
C ARG A 133 6.76 -18.23 -7.96
N SER A 134 6.52 -18.04 -9.26
CA SER A 134 7.53 -18.19 -10.30
C SER A 134 8.67 -17.17 -10.18
N SER A 135 9.83 -17.48 -10.77
CA SER A 135 10.94 -16.52 -10.87
C SER A 135 10.56 -15.25 -11.66
N ALA A 136 9.60 -15.34 -12.59
CA ALA A 136 9.08 -14.18 -13.31
C ALA A 136 8.30 -13.24 -12.38
N TRP A 137 7.40 -13.79 -11.55
CA TRP A 137 6.71 -13.01 -10.52
C TRP A 137 7.70 -12.35 -9.56
N GLN A 138 8.73 -13.08 -9.12
CA GLN A 138 9.77 -12.54 -8.23
C GLN A 138 10.54 -11.36 -8.85
N ARG A 139 10.92 -11.46 -10.13
CA ARG A 139 11.58 -10.37 -10.89
C ARG A 139 10.71 -9.12 -11.03
N ARG A 140 9.39 -9.25 -10.91
CA ARG A 140 8.44 -8.13 -10.94
C ARG A 140 8.20 -7.54 -9.55
N PHE A 141 8.01 -8.42 -8.56
CA PHE A 141 7.72 -8.01 -7.18
C PHE A 141 8.90 -7.28 -6.53
N ILE A 142 10.13 -7.77 -6.72
CA ILE A 142 11.32 -7.17 -6.09
C ILE A 142 11.41 -5.66 -6.45
N PRO A 143 11.46 -5.24 -7.73
CA PRO A 143 11.48 -3.82 -8.07
C PRO A 143 10.37 -2.98 -7.43
N HIS A 144 9.13 -3.49 -7.34
CA HIS A 144 8.03 -2.75 -6.70
C HIS A 144 8.31 -2.49 -5.22
N LEU A 145 8.89 -3.46 -4.51
CA LEU A 145 9.29 -3.31 -3.12
C LEU A 145 10.51 -2.38 -2.98
N LEU A 146 11.48 -2.47 -3.88
CA LEU A 146 12.66 -1.59 -3.89
C LEU A 146 12.30 -0.13 -4.17
N TRP A 147 11.33 0.12 -5.06
CA TRP A 147 10.84 1.47 -5.34
C TRP A 147 10.19 2.10 -4.12
N TYR A 148 9.43 1.32 -3.35
CA TYR A 148 8.90 1.77 -2.07
C TYR A 148 10.02 2.17 -1.10
N PHE A 149 11.05 1.32 -0.94
CA PHE A 149 12.19 1.64 -0.07
C PHE A 149 12.93 2.91 -0.50
N ASP A 150 13.17 3.06 -1.81
CA ASP A 150 13.87 4.23 -2.37
C ASP A 150 13.03 5.51 -2.31
N SER A 151 11.70 5.40 -2.18
CA SER A 151 10.82 6.56 -2.08
C SER A 151 11.16 7.43 -0.87
N TYR A 152 11.51 6.83 0.28
CA TYR A 152 11.94 7.59 1.46
C TYR A 152 13.14 8.49 1.17
N ARG A 153 14.11 8.02 0.37
CA ARG A 153 15.27 8.82 -0.04
C ARG A 153 14.87 9.98 -0.93
N ALA A 154 13.91 9.77 -1.83
CA ALA A 154 13.37 10.85 -2.65
C ALA A 154 12.71 11.93 -1.78
N GLU A 155 11.96 11.55 -0.74
CA GLU A 155 11.34 12.53 0.16
C GLU A 155 12.33 13.37 0.93
N MET A 156 13.42 12.75 1.42
CA MET A 156 14.50 13.46 2.12
C MET A 156 15.04 14.62 1.27
N ILE A 157 15.28 14.40 -0.03
CA ILE A 157 15.80 15.43 -0.95
C ILE A 157 14.85 16.63 -1.08
N TYR A 158 13.54 16.39 -1.22
CA TYR A 158 12.56 17.48 -1.31
C TYR A 158 12.42 18.24 0.01
N ARG A 159 12.48 17.53 1.14
CA ARG A 159 12.41 18.11 2.48
C ARG A 159 13.62 19.01 2.77
N GLU A 160 14.84 18.53 2.52
CA GLU A 160 16.07 19.31 2.66
C GLU A 160 16.04 20.59 1.81
N GLY A 161 15.48 20.52 0.61
CA GLY A 161 15.31 21.67 -0.28
C GLY A 161 14.20 22.63 0.12
N GLY A 162 13.33 22.27 1.08
CA GLY A 162 12.12 23.03 1.42
C GLY A 162 11.14 23.15 0.23
N ARG A 163 11.09 22.14 -0.64
CA ARG A 163 10.32 22.17 -1.90
C ARG A 163 9.10 21.28 -1.82
N ILE A 164 7.95 21.80 -2.24
CA ILE A 164 6.75 21.00 -2.46
C ILE A 164 6.74 20.53 -3.93
N PRO A 165 6.65 19.21 -4.20
CA PRO A 165 6.62 18.70 -5.58
C PRO A 165 5.42 19.21 -6.34
N GLY A 166 5.52 19.35 -7.67
CA GLY A 166 4.34 19.57 -8.51
C GLY A 166 3.47 18.30 -8.57
N LEU A 167 2.18 18.43 -8.91
CA LEU A 167 1.23 17.29 -8.87
C LEU A 167 1.70 16.06 -9.67
N HIS A 168 2.27 16.25 -10.86
CA HIS A 168 2.81 15.14 -11.65
C HIS A 168 3.99 14.43 -10.97
N GLN A 169 4.91 15.20 -10.38
CA GLN A 169 6.06 14.64 -9.64
C GLN A 169 5.58 13.92 -8.38
N TYR A 170 4.61 14.52 -7.69
CA TYR A 170 3.96 13.92 -6.54
C TYR A 170 3.32 12.57 -6.90
N LEU A 171 2.51 12.49 -7.97
CA LEU A 171 1.86 11.23 -8.37
C LEU A 171 2.89 10.15 -8.72
N ALA A 172 3.94 10.50 -9.46
CA ALA A 172 5.02 9.55 -9.79
C ALA A 172 5.72 9.01 -8.53
N HIS A 173 6.02 9.90 -7.57
CA HIS A 173 6.54 9.52 -6.26
C HIS A 173 5.54 8.66 -5.47
N ARG A 174 4.28 9.09 -5.43
CA ARG A 174 3.20 8.47 -4.65
C ARG A 174 2.94 7.03 -5.07
N ARG A 175 3.08 6.72 -6.36
CA ARG A 175 3.00 5.35 -6.85
C ARG A 175 4.04 4.44 -6.19
N ALA A 176 5.25 4.94 -5.96
CA ALA A 176 6.31 4.20 -5.27
C ALA A 176 6.08 4.19 -3.75
N SER A 177 5.85 5.34 -3.13
CA SER A 177 5.71 5.44 -1.65
C SER A 177 4.45 4.78 -1.10
N PHE A 178 3.40 4.59 -1.90
CA PHE A 178 2.18 3.91 -1.46
C PHE A 178 2.31 2.37 -1.46
N ALA A 179 3.42 1.81 -1.95
CA ALA A 179 3.75 0.37 -2.02
C ALA A 179 2.70 -0.52 -2.75
N PHE A 180 1.67 0.07 -3.35
CA PHE A 180 0.48 -0.66 -3.76
C PHE A 180 0.70 -1.50 -5.03
N ASP A 181 1.73 -1.19 -5.83
CA ASP A 181 2.16 -2.08 -6.91
C ASP A 181 2.60 -3.46 -6.35
N ALA A 182 3.32 -3.50 -5.21
CA ALA A 182 3.68 -4.75 -4.54
C ALA A 182 2.45 -5.45 -3.94
N VAL A 183 1.50 -4.68 -3.39
CA VAL A 183 0.22 -5.23 -2.89
C VAL A 183 -0.59 -5.87 -4.02
N LEU A 184 -0.68 -5.23 -5.18
CA LEU A 184 -1.38 -5.80 -6.35
C LEU A 184 -0.70 -7.06 -6.88
N ASP A 185 0.62 -7.17 -6.79
CA ASP A 185 1.32 -8.41 -7.13
C ASP A 185 1.00 -9.54 -6.13
N LEU A 186 0.82 -9.22 -4.85
CA LEU A 186 0.36 -10.17 -3.83
C LEU A 186 -1.10 -10.59 -4.06
N VAL A 187 -1.94 -9.75 -4.67
CA VAL A 187 -3.32 -10.12 -5.06
C VAL A 187 -3.34 -11.23 -6.12
N GLU A 188 -2.28 -11.39 -6.93
CA GLU A 188 -2.15 -12.58 -7.80
C GLU A 188 -2.06 -13.89 -6.99
N ILE A 189 -1.61 -13.82 -5.73
CA ILE A 189 -1.62 -14.95 -4.79
C ILE A 189 -3.04 -15.28 -4.36
N ALA A 190 -3.84 -14.26 -4.05
CA ALA A 190 -5.24 -14.42 -3.67
C ALA A 190 -6.09 -15.11 -4.75
N THR A 191 -5.75 -14.91 -6.02
CA THR A 191 -6.51 -15.43 -7.18
C THR A 191 -5.92 -16.70 -7.79
N ASP A 192 -4.80 -17.18 -7.25
CA ASP A 192 -4.05 -18.36 -7.71
C ASP A 192 -3.73 -18.34 -9.22
N VAL A 193 -3.36 -17.16 -9.73
CA VAL A 193 -2.96 -16.96 -11.13
C VAL A 193 -1.46 -16.72 -11.23
N ASN A 194 -0.87 -17.10 -12.37
CA ASN A 194 0.52 -16.78 -12.72
C ASN A 194 0.55 -15.93 -13.99
N LEU A 195 0.46 -14.61 -13.82
CA LEU A 195 0.35 -13.67 -14.94
C LEU A 195 1.72 -13.45 -15.62
N PRO A 196 1.82 -13.64 -16.94
CA PRO A 196 3.09 -13.53 -17.66
C PRO A 196 3.51 -12.06 -17.83
N ASP A 197 4.83 -11.80 -17.93
CA ASP A 197 5.37 -10.43 -18.05
C ASP A 197 4.78 -9.63 -19.23
N ARG A 198 4.47 -10.31 -20.34
CA ARG A 198 3.79 -9.70 -21.51
C ARG A 198 2.43 -9.08 -21.19
N LEU A 199 1.71 -9.63 -20.21
CA LEU A 199 0.43 -9.07 -19.75
C LEU A 199 0.68 -7.82 -18.90
N HIS A 200 1.69 -7.83 -18.02
CA HIS A 200 2.03 -6.65 -17.22
C HIS A 200 2.55 -5.49 -18.06
N ALA A 201 3.22 -5.78 -19.18
CA ALA A 201 3.61 -4.79 -20.17
C ALA A 201 2.46 -4.34 -21.09
N ASN A 202 1.27 -4.97 -21.01
CA ASN A 202 0.13 -4.57 -21.81
C ASN A 202 -0.41 -3.20 -21.33
N PRO A 203 -0.55 -2.20 -22.21
CA PRO A 203 -1.00 -0.87 -21.82
C PRO A 203 -2.35 -0.86 -21.10
N ALA A 204 -3.31 -1.70 -21.51
CA ALA A 204 -4.64 -1.73 -20.88
C ALA A 204 -4.59 -2.31 -19.45
N PHE A 205 -3.73 -3.30 -19.23
CA PHE A 205 -3.54 -3.89 -17.90
C PHE A 205 -2.73 -2.96 -16.98
N ALA A 206 -1.70 -2.31 -17.52
CA ALA A 206 -0.93 -1.29 -16.79
C ALA A 206 -1.80 -0.08 -16.41
N ASP A 207 -2.66 0.39 -17.32
CA ASP A 207 -3.64 1.46 -17.07
C ASP A 207 -4.63 1.08 -15.97
N MET A 208 -5.09 -0.16 -15.96
CA MET A 208 -6.00 -0.68 -14.93
C MET A 208 -5.33 -0.62 -13.55
N ARG A 209 -4.12 -1.17 -13.44
CA ARG A 209 -3.35 -1.14 -12.19
C ARG A 209 -3.09 0.28 -11.71
N GLU A 210 -2.68 1.17 -12.61
CA GLU A 210 -2.44 2.58 -12.29
C GLU A 210 -3.69 3.27 -11.74
N ALA A 211 -4.85 3.07 -12.37
CA ALA A 211 -6.10 3.68 -11.92
C ALA A 211 -6.49 3.22 -10.51
N VAL A 212 -6.29 1.93 -10.20
CA VAL A 212 -6.53 1.39 -8.85
C VAL A 212 -5.58 1.97 -7.83
N ILE A 213 -4.28 2.04 -8.14
CA ILE A 213 -3.29 2.61 -7.24
C ILE A 213 -3.66 4.05 -6.90
N TYR A 214 -3.94 4.90 -7.90
CA TYR A 214 -4.23 6.30 -7.63
C TYR A 214 -5.60 6.54 -6.99
N ALA A 215 -6.61 5.74 -7.31
CA ALA A 215 -7.88 5.79 -6.57
C ALA A 215 -7.65 5.56 -5.07
N ASN A 216 -6.85 4.55 -4.72
CA ASN A 216 -6.58 4.19 -3.34
C ASN A 216 -5.59 5.14 -2.64
N ALA A 217 -4.62 5.69 -3.37
CA ALA A 217 -3.72 6.72 -2.86
C ALA A 217 -4.49 8.01 -2.52
N CYS A 218 -5.45 8.43 -3.36
CA CYS A 218 -6.29 9.59 -3.04
C CYS A 218 -7.13 9.37 -1.78
N VAL A 219 -7.63 8.14 -1.55
CA VAL A 219 -8.32 7.80 -0.29
C VAL A 219 -7.37 7.97 0.89
N ASN A 220 -6.16 7.40 0.82
CA ASN A 220 -5.17 7.56 1.88
C ASN A 220 -4.89 9.04 2.14
N ASP A 221 -4.51 9.80 1.11
CA ASP A 221 -4.18 11.23 1.22
C ASP A 221 -5.29 12.04 1.90
N LEU A 222 -6.57 11.71 1.67
CA LEU A 222 -7.68 12.40 2.30
C LEU A 222 -7.83 12.07 3.78
N TYR A 223 -7.70 10.79 4.16
CA TYR A 223 -7.91 10.34 5.54
C TYR A 223 -6.66 10.51 6.41
N SER A 224 -5.46 10.41 5.84
CA SER A 224 -4.19 10.63 6.55
C SER A 224 -3.86 12.11 6.74
N LEU A 225 -4.51 13.01 5.97
CA LEU A 225 -4.23 14.45 5.99
C LEU A 225 -4.15 15.09 7.39
N PRO A 226 -5.06 14.81 8.36
CA PRO A 226 -4.97 15.42 9.69
C PRO A 226 -3.66 15.06 10.41
N LYS A 227 -3.25 13.78 10.31
CA LYS A 227 -1.99 13.27 10.87
C LYS A 227 -0.80 13.94 10.18
N GLU A 228 -0.81 13.92 8.85
CA GLU A 228 0.29 14.44 8.04
C GLU A 228 0.49 15.96 8.20
N LEU A 229 -0.58 16.74 8.29
CA LEU A 229 -0.49 18.18 8.58
C LEU A 229 0.12 18.46 9.95
N ALA A 230 -0.17 17.65 10.96
CA ALA A 230 0.37 17.81 12.30
C ALA A 230 1.88 17.53 12.35
N HIS A 231 2.38 16.64 11.48
CA HIS A 231 3.80 16.30 11.36
C HIS A 231 4.53 17.14 10.29
N GLY A 232 3.86 18.10 9.65
CA GLY A 232 4.45 18.91 8.58
C GLY A 232 4.83 18.10 7.33
N TYR A 233 4.17 16.97 7.10
CA TYR A 233 4.41 16.07 5.98
C TYR A 233 3.86 16.68 4.68
N ALA A 234 4.74 16.94 3.72
CA ALA A 234 4.41 17.69 2.51
C ALA A 234 3.96 16.81 1.32
N PHE A 235 4.14 15.50 1.40
CA PHE A 235 3.87 14.53 0.33
C PHE A 235 2.42 14.03 0.36
N ASN A 236 1.48 14.95 0.22
CA ASN A 236 0.04 14.67 0.18
C ASN A 236 -0.61 15.42 -0.99
N ALA A 237 -1.51 14.78 -1.75
CA ALA A 237 -2.17 15.44 -2.88
C ALA A 237 -2.88 16.75 -2.48
N VAL A 238 -3.51 16.79 -1.31
CA VAL A 238 -4.21 17.98 -0.82
C VAL A 238 -3.21 19.10 -0.55
N THR A 239 -2.11 18.82 0.14
CA THR A 239 -1.03 19.80 0.41
C THR A 239 -0.41 20.32 -0.89
N VAL A 240 -0.12 19.41 -1.82
CA VAL A 240 0.44 19.74 -3.15
C VAL A 240 -0.53 20.63 -3.94
N ILE A 241 -1.82 20.28 -3.99
CA ILE A 241 -2.83 21.05 -4.72
C ILE A 241 -3.05 22.41 -4.07
N SER A 242 -3.22 22.47 -2.74
CA SER A 242 -3.40 23.73 -2.01
C SER A 242 -2.24 24.70 -2.27
N HIS A 243 -1.00 24.20 -2.20
CA HIS A 243 0.19 25.00 -2.43
C HIS A 243 0.27 25.54 -3.87
N HIS A 244 0.20 24.67 -4.88
CA HIS A 244 0.44 25.08 -6.28
C HIS A 244 -0.75 25.82 -6.91
N HIS A 245 -1.98 25.54 -6.48
CA HIS A 245 -3.17 26.26 -6.94
C HIS A 245 -3.54 27.45 -6.05
N ARG A 246 -2.82 27.67 -4.94
CA ARG A 246 -3.08 28.75 -3.95
C ARG A 246 -4.54 28.77 -3.48
N CYS A 247 -5.11 27.58 -3.26
CA CYS A 247 -6.48 27.42 -2.78
C CYS A 247 -6.51 26.99 -1.31
N GLY A 248 -7.65 27.24 -0.66
CA GLY A 248 -7.87 26.81 0.72
C GLY A 248 -7.93 25.29 0.87
N LEU A 249 -7.74 24.81 2.10
CA LEU A 249 -7.65 23.38 2.40
C LEU A 249 -8.90 22.59 1.96
N GLN A 250 -10.10 23.13 2.21
CA GLN A 250 -11.35 22.48 1.78
C GLN A 250 -11.44 22.32 0.26
N GLU A 251 -11.05 23.35 -0.50
CA GLU A 251 -11.08 23.28 -1.97
C GLU A 251 -10.10 22.23 -2.50
N ALA A 252 -8.92 22.11 -1.88
CA ALA A 252 -7.95 21.07 -2.24
C ALA A 252 -8.47 19.66 -1.89
N VAL A 253 -9.12 19.48 -0.74
CA VAL A 253 -9.80 18.23 -0.34
C VAL A 253 -10.86 17.83 -1.37
N ASP A 254 -11.72 18.77 -1.76
CA ASP A 254 -12.78 18.51 -2.75
C ASP A 254 -12.18 18.11 -4.11
N ARG A 255 -11.06 18.73 -4.52
CA ARG A 255 -10.34 18.37 -5.74
C ARG A 255 -9.75 16.96 -5.70
N VAL A 256 -9.15 16.54 -4.58
CA VAL A 256 -8.63 15.17 -4.42
C VAL A 256 -9.78 14.15 -4.42
N ALA A 257 -10.92 14.47 -3.83
CA ALA A 257 -12.11 13.61 -3.93
C ALA A 257 -12.62 13.47 -5.36
N VAL A 258 -12.60 14.54 -6.16
CA VAL A 258 -12.92 14.48 -7.59
C VAL A 258 -11.89 13.65 -8.36
N MET A 259 -10.60 13.74 -8.02
CA MET A 259 -9.57 12.87 -8.60
C MET A 259 -9.83 11.40 -8.29
N GLN A 260 -10.15 11.07 -7.02
CA GLN A 260 -10.51 9.72 -6.61
C GLN A 260 -11.69 9.18 -7.42
N ALA A 261 -12.75 9.97 -7.57
CA ALA A 261 -13.92 9.60 -8.36
C ALA A 261 -13.57 9.37 -9.84
N GLY A 262 -12.70 10.22 -10.42
CA GLY A 262 -12.20 10.06 -11.78
C GLY A 262 -11.42 8.77 -12.00
N TYR A 263 -10.56 8.38 -11.05
CA TYR A 263 -9.85 7.11 -11.12
C TYR A 263 -10.77 5.90 -10.97
N VAL A 264 -11.78 5.97 -10.10
CA VAL A 264 -12.81 4.91 -9.99
C VAL A 264 -13.62 4.79 -11.27
N GLN A 265 -14.03 5.90 -11.88
CA GLN A 265 -14.70 5.85 -13.18
C GLN A 265 -13.80 5.23 -14.25
N ARG A 266 -12.50 5.59 -14.27
CA ARG A 266 -11.53 4.99 -15.19
C ARG A 266 -11.40 3.48 -15.00
N ILE A 267 -11.44 2.97 -13.77
CA ILE A 267 -11.46 1.52 -13.51
C ILE A 267 -12.68 0.87 -14.18
N ILE A 268 -13.88 1.41 -13.95
CA ILE A 268 -15.13 0.87 -14.51
C ILE A 268 -15.11 0.89 -16.03
N ASP A 269 -14.64 1.98 -16.64
CA ASP A 269 -14.53 2.10 -18.09
C ASP A 269 -13.52 1.09 -18.64
N LEU A 270 -12.39 0.87 -17.94
CA LEU A 270 -11.38 -0.11 -18.32
C LEU A 270 -11.91 -1.54 -18.20
N GLU A 271 -12.68 -1.88 -17.16
CA GLU A 271 -13.27 -3.22 -16.98
C GLU A 271 -14.14 -3.63 -18.18
N GLN A 272 -14.86 -2.67 -18.78
CA GLN A 272 -15.70 -2.93 -19.95
C GLN A 272 -14.90 -3.24 -21.21
N VAL A 273 -13.75 -2.58 -21.41
CA VAL A 273 -12.95 -2.70 -22.64
C VAL A 273 -11.78 -3.68 -22.53
N LEU A 274 -11.36 -4.01 -21.30
CA LEU A 274 -10.19 -4.84 -21.04
C LEU A 274 -10.26 -6.22 -21.71
N PRO A 275 -11.37 -6.99 -21.67
CA PRO A 275 -11.45 -8.29 -22.34
C PRO A 275 -11.10 -8.21 -23.83
N GLY A 276 -11.69 -7.24 -24.55
CA GLY A 276 -11.44 -7.03 -25.98
C GLY A 276 -10.01 -6.55 -26.26
N ARG A 277 -9.47 -5.66 -25.42
CA ARG A 277 -8.09 -5.18 -25.57
C ARG A 277 -7.08 -6.31 -25.36
N LEU A 278 -7.29 -7.17 -24.37
CA LEU A 278 -6.41 -8.31 -24.10
C LEU A 278 -6.50 -9.39 -25.19
N ALA A 279 -7.71 -9.69 -25.70
CA ALA A 279 -7.90 -10.62 -26.80
C ALA A 279 -7.16 -10.19 -28.09
N CYS A 280 -7.13 -8.89 -28.38
CA CYS A 280 -6.40 -8.33 -29.53
C CYS A 280 -4.88 -8.26 -29.33
N SER A 281 -4.36 -8.63 -28.16
CA SER A 281 -2.94 -8.48 -27.80
C SER A 281 -2.08 -9.74 -28.04
N GLY A 282 -2.61 -10.75 -28.72
CA GLY A 282 -1.89 -12.01 -28.98
C GLY A 282 -1.65 -12.86 -27.72
N LEU A 283 -2.43 -12.62 -26.66
CA LEU A 283 -2.47 -13.44 -25.47
C LEU A 283 -3.34 -14.68 -25.73
N THR A 284 -3.07 -15.78 -25.02
CA THR A 284 -3.93 -16.96 -25.05
C THR A 284 -5.19 -16.70 -24.24
N GLU A 285 -6.30 -17.38 -24.56
CA GLU A 285 -7.57 -17.24 -23.83
C GLU A 285 -7.40 -17.45 -22.32
N ASP A 286 -6.67 -18.50 -21.90
CA ASP A 286 -6.37 -18.75 -20.48
C ASP A 286 -5.71 -17.56 -19.76
N VAL A 287 -4.79 -16.85 -20.44
CA VAL A 287 -4.12 -15.67 -19.85
C VAL A 287 -5.07 -14.49 -19.74
N VAL A 288 -6.00 -14.35 -20.69
CA VAL A 288 -7.05 -13.32 -20.62
C VAL A 288 -7.99 -13.62 -19.45
N ASP A 289 -8.43 -14.86 -19.30
CA ASP A 289 -9.32 -15.26 -18.20
C ASP A 289 -8.66 -15.09 -16.83
N ASP A 290 -7.38 -15.45 -16.70
CA ASP A 290 -6.59 -15.20 -15.50
C ASP A 290 -6.46 -13.70 -15.18
N ALA A 291 -6.20 -12.87 -16.20
CA ALA A 291 -6.14 -11.43 -16.04
C ALA A 291 -7.48 -10.86 -15.54
N LEU A 292 -8.59 -11.28 -16.16
CA LEU A 292 -9.93 -10.82 -15.80
C LEU A 292 -10.34 -11.27 -14.40
N ARG A 293 -9.92 -12.48 -13.98
CA ARG A 293 -10.09 -12.95 -12.60
C ARG A 293 -9.28 -12.12 -11.62
N CYS A 294 -8.04 -11.74 -11.95
CA CYS A 294 -7.20 -10.91 -11.10
C CYS A 294 -7.77 -9.52 -10.87
N VAL A 295 -8.34 -8.89 -11.91
CA VAL A 295 -8.81 -7.49 -11.83
C VAL A 295 -10.29 -7.37 -11.42
N ARG A 296 -11.02 -8.48 -11.36
CA ARG A 296 -12.49 -8.51 -11.15
C ARG A 296 -12.97 -7.63 -9.99
N ASP A 297 -12.22 -7.64 -8.90
CA ASP A 297 -12.61 -7.01 -7.64
C ASP A 297 -11.87 -5.66 -7.41
N PHE A 298 -11.17 -5.12 -8.41
CA PHE A 298 -10.36 -3.90 -8.26
C PHE A 298 -11.20 -2.65 -7.95
N HIS A 299 -12.39 -2.52 -8.55
CA HIS A 299 -13.31 -1.42 -8.19
C HIS A 299 -13.88 -1.62 -6.77
N ALA A 300 -14.22 -2.85 -6.36
CA ALA A 300 -14.72 -3.17 -5.02
C ALA A 300 -13.65 -3.00 -3.93
N LEU A 301 -12.39 -3.25 -4.26
CA LEU A 301 -11.23 -3.02 -3.40
C LEU A 301 -11.15 -1.56 -2.96
N THR A 302 -11.46 -0.62 -3.86
CA THR A 302 -11.45 0.82 -3.53
C THR A 302 -12.52 1.16 -2.50
N ALA A 303 -13.71 0.56 -2.59
CA ALA A 303 -14.75 0.70 -1.57
C ALA A 303 -14.29 0.12 -0.22
N GLY A 304 -13.52 -0.97 -0.25
CA GLY A 304 -12.91 -1.60 0.92
C GLY A 304 -11.91 -0.69 1.62
N ASN A 305 -11.04 -0.04 0.85
CA ASN A 305 -10.08 0.92 1.36
C ASN A 305 -10.77 2.17 1.95
N VAL A 306 -11.85 2.66 1.34
CA VAL A 306 -12.67 3.74 1.92
C VAL A 306 -13.29 3.30 3.25
N ALA A 307 -13.88 2.10 3.31
CA ALA A 307 -14.48 1.56 4.53
C ALA A 307 -13.44 1.38 5.65
N TRP A 308 -12.26 0.85 5.31
CA TRP A 308 -11.14 0.73 6.23
C TRP A 308 -10.65 2.10 6.70
N SER A 309 -10.41 3.05 5.79
CA SER A 309 -9.90 4.38 6.13
C SER A 309 -10.87 5.18 7.01
N LYS A 310 -12.18 5.02 6.82
CA LYS A 310 -13.20 5.59 7.71
C LYS A 310 -13.23 4.97 9.11
N GLY A 311 -12.92 3.67 9.22
CA GLY A 311 -13.09 2.90 10.45
C GLY A 311 -11.81 2.57 11.22
N THR A 312 -10.64 2.87 10.65
CA THR A 312 -9.35 2.57 11.27
C THR A 312 -8.99 3.59 12.33
N GLY A 313 -8.41 3.12 13.43
CA GLY A 313 -7.82 4.00 14.45
C GLY A 313 -6.54 4.69 13.98
N ARG A 314 -5.92 4.23 12.88
CA ARG A 314 -4.67 4.76 12.33
C ARG A 314 -4.74 6.26 12.00
N TYR A 315 -5.89 6.73 11.53
CA TYR A 315 -6.08 8.13 11.13
C TYR A 315 -6.89 8.96 12.14
N ALA A 316 -7.53 8.28 13.11
CA ALA A 316 -8.44 8.93 14.06
C ALA A 316 -7.71 9.69 15.17
N GLN A 317 -6.44 9.39 15.42
CA GLN A 317 -5.65 9.98 16.49
C GLN A 317 -4.34 10.54 15.92
N VAL A 318 -4.12 11.84 16.11
CA VAL A 318 -2.82 12.47 15.89
C VAL A 318 -2.00 12.24 17.17
N GLU A 319 -1.14 11.23 17.16
CA GLU A 319 -0.20 10.99 18.25
C GLU A 319 1.04 11.87 18.04
N THR A 320 1.28 12.82 18.96
CA THR A 320 2.44 13.74 18.90
C THR A 320 3.73 13.09 19.39
N GLU A 321 3.61 12.05 20.22
CA GLU A 321 4.70 11.19 20.67
C GLU A 321 4.24 9.73 20.50
N PRO A 322 4.68 9.03 19.46
CA PRO A 322 4.20 7.69 19.16
C PRO A 322 4.85 6.66 20.10
N THR A 323 4.29 6.52 21.30
CA THR A 323 4.75 5.58 22.34
C THR A 323 4.75 4.10 21.93
N TYR A 324 4.11 3.78 20.80
CA TYR A 324 4.09 2.45 20.21
C TYR A 324 5.34 2.15 19.36
N LEU A 325 6.12 3.16 18.96
CA LEU A 325 7.32 2.94 18.16
C LEU A 325 8.42 2.30 19.00
N THR A 326 8.88 1.16 18.50
CA THR A 326 10.09 0.49 18.96
C THR A 326 10.97 0.23 17.75
N ASP A 327 12.29 0.35 17.88
CA ASP A 327 13.22 0.10 16.78
C ASP A 327 13.18 -1.38 16.37
N LEU A 328 12.57 -1.65 15.20
CA LEU A 328 12.42 -3.00 14.66
C LEU A 328 13.58 -3.43 13.74
N PHE A 329 14.58 -2.58 13.52
CA PHE A 329 15.80 -2.93 12.79
C PHE A 329 16.81 -3.67 13.67
N THR A 330 16.66 -3.57 14.99
CA THR A 330 17.50 -4.28 15.96
C THR A 330 16.89 -5.64 16.39
N PRO A 331 17.71 -6.60 16.88
CA PRO A 331 17.28 -7.97 17.17
C PRO A 331 16.17 -8.17 18.22
#